data_AF-A0A388T0U7-F1
#
_entry.id   AF-A0A388T0U7-F1
#
_cell.length_a   1.000
_cell.length_b   1.000
_cell.length_c   1.000
_cell.angle_alpha   90.00
_cell.angle_beta   90.00
_cell.angle_gamma   90.00
#
_symmetry.space_group_name_H-M   'P 1'
#
loop_
_entity.id
_entity.type
_entity.pdbx_description
1 polymer ?
#
loop_
_entity_poly.entity_id
_entity_poly.type
_entity_poly.pdbx_seq_one_letter_code
_entity_poly.pdbx_strand_id
1 'polypeptide(L)'
;MTQQAPFRARAEIDLAALRANVRALRARAPRAALMAVVKSDAYGHGMVPCARAALAAGAGWLGTATPEEALALRAAGIGGRVMCWLWTPGGPWREAVEADLDVSVSGMWALREVTRAAEEAGRAARVQLKADTGLGRNGCQPAGWAELVAAARAAEEAGTVRITGLWSHLACADEPAHPSIAAQLSVFRDLVAYAEKEGADPEVRHIANSPAALTLPESHFDLVRTGVAVYGISPSPELGAPADFGLRPVMTLRASVALVKRVPAGHGVSYGHHYVTGGETALGLVPVGYADGIPRHASGRGPVLVGGEWRRVAGRVAMDQFVVDLGPGGESVREGAEAVLFGPGDRGEPTAQDWAEAADTIAYEIVTRVGARVPRVHLHEAEGEAEGEVEGEAEGEAEGEVEGEVEAEGEAGRASVGATVGVNVGARLGVHPGADEATRVGTAAGD
;
A
#
# COMPACT_ATOMS: atom_id res chain seq x y z
N MET A 1 -6.40 15.61 11.92
CA MET A 1 -7.84 15.92 11.77
C MET A 1 -8.57 14.60 11.66
N THR A 2 -9.03 14.08 12.79
CA THR A 2 -9.77 12.82 12.89
C THR A 2 -11.22 13.16 13.22
N GLN A 3 -12.17 12.36 12.70
CA GLN A 3 -13.63 12.40 12.97
C GLN A 3 -14.51 13.32 12.12
N GLN A 4 -14.72 12.95 10.85
CA GLN A 4 -16.05 12.64 10.29
C GLN A 4 -15.81 12.15 8.86
N ALA A 5 -15.58 10.84 8.71
CA ALA A 5 -15.48 10.24 7.39
C ALA A 5 -16.82 10.40 6.65
N PRO A 6 -16.83 10.67 5.34
CA PRO A 6 -18.06 10.89 4.60
C PRO A 6 -18.97 9.65 4.68
N PHE A 7 -20.27 9.91 4.82
CA PHE A 7 -21.30 8.88 4.96
C PHE A 7 -21.37 7.90 3.78
N ARG A 8 -20.81 8.21 2.61
CA ARG A 8 -20.88 7.34 1.42
C ARG A 8 -20.11 6.03 1.62
N ALA A 9 -18.79 6.12 1.81
CA ALA A 9 -17.88 4.99 1.94
C ALA A 9 -16.53 5.42 2.53
N ARG A 10 -15.80 4.48 3.14
CA ARG A 10 -14.47 4.68 3.71
C ARG A 10 -13.68 3.37 3.78
N ALA A 11 -12.36 3.46 3.69
CA ALA A 11 -11.44 2.39 4.02
C ALA A 11 -10.81 2.69 5.39
N GLU A 12 -11.20 1.94 6.41
CA GLU A 12 -10.61 2.03 7.75
C GLU A 12 -9.32 1.20 7.79
N ILE A 13 -8.23 1.81 8.26
CA ILE A 13 -6.88 1.24 8.25
C ILE A 13 -6.41 1.12 9.70
N ASP A 14 -6.38 -0.10 10.23
CA ASP A 14 -5.97 -0.36 11.62
C ASP A 14 -4.44 -0.42 11.75
N LEU A 15 -3.84 0.69 12.19
CA LEU A 15 -2.38 0.75 12.34
C LEU A 15 -1.86 -0.08 13.53
N ALA A 16 -2.71 -0.45 14.50
CA ALA A 16 -2.32 -1.40 15.55
C ALA A 16 -2.15 -2.81 14.98
N ALA A 17 -3.08 -3.24 14.11
CA ALA A 17 -2.96 -4.51 13.38
C ALA A 17 -1.71 -4.51 12.49
N LEU A 18 -1.42 -3.41 11.78
CA LEU A 18 -0.20 -3.28 10.97
C LEU A 18 1.06 -3.43 11.83
N ARG A 19 1.15 -2.74 12.98
CA ARG A 19 2.28 -2.88 13.92
C ARG A 19 2.42 -4.32 14.42
N ALA A 20 1.32 -4.99 14.75
CA ALA A 20 1.32 -6.38 15.18
C ALA A 20 1.84 -7.32 14.07
N ASN A 21 1.40 -7.14 12.83
CA ASN A 21 1.87 -7.91 11.68
C ASN A 21 3.37 -7.75 11.46
N VAL A 22 3.90 -6.52 11.54
CA VAL A 22 5.34 -6.26 11.42
C VAL A 22 6.11 -6.98 12.53
N ARG A 23 5.65 -6.95 13.78
CA ARG A 23 6.27 -7.69 14.90
C ARG A 23 6.24 -9.21 14.65
N ALA A 24 5.12 -9.75 14.17
CA ALA A 24 4.97 -11.17 13.85
C ALA A 24 5.89 -11.62 12.70
N LEU A 25 6.12 -10.76 11.71
CA LEU A 25 7.03 -11.01 10.59
C LEU A 25 8.50 -10.95 11.04
N ARG A 26 8.86 -9.99 11.90
CA ARG A 26 10.21 -9.93 12.49
C ARG A 26 10.53 -11.17 13.32
N ALA A 27 9.56 -11.66 14.10
CA ALA A 27 9.73 -12.88 14.89
C ALA A 27 10.00 -14.13 14.02
N ARG A 28 9.51 -14.14 12.78
CA ARG A 28 9.74 -15.23 11.81
C ARG A 28 11.10 -15.18 11.13
N ALA A 29 11.69 -13.99 11.01
CA ALA A 29 13.02 -13.79 10.44
C ALA A 29 13.97 -13.13 11.45
N PRO A 30 14.25 -13.75 12.62
CA PRO A 30 14.89 -13.08 13.76
C PRO A 30 16.33 -12.64 13.51
N ARG A 31 16.97 -13.17 12.46
CA ARG A 31 18.35 -12.83 12.08
C ARG A 31 18.44 -11.86 10.91
N ALA A 32 17.33 -11.57 10.24
CA ALA A 32 17.28 -10.65 9.11
C ALA A 32 16.61 -9.34 9.55
N ALA A 33 17.04 -8.23 8.97
CA ALA A 33 16.27 -7.01 9.01
C ALA A 33 14.95 -7.20 8.23
N LEU A 34 13.96 -6.34 8.50
CA LEU A 34 12.71 -6.32 7.75
C LEU A 34 12.59 -5.02 6.95
N MET A 35 12.36 -5.16 5.64
CA MET A 35 11.91 -4.09 4.75
C MET A 35 10.39 -4.16 4.59
N ALA A 36 9.70 -3.16 5.11
CA ALA A 36 8.27 -3.00 4.89
C ALA A 36 8.04 -2.37 3.51
N VAL A 37 7.37 -3.10 2.61
CA VAL A 37 7.12 -2.63 1.25
C VAL A 37 5.82 -1.82 1.23
N VAL A 38 5.95 -0.52 1.00
CA VAL A 38 4.89 0.50 1.05
C VAL A 38 4.57 1.12 -0.31
N LYS A 39 5.03 0.51 -1.41
CA LYS A 39 4.68 0.91 -2.78
C LYS A 39 3.16 0.93 -3.01
N SER A 40 2.74 1.62 -4.06
CA SER A 40 1.35 1.72 -4.51
C SER A 40 0.43 2.21 -3.41
N ASP A 41 0.82 3.32 -2.79
CA ASP A 41 0.14 3.92 -1.63
C ASP A 41 -0.05 2.93 -0.45
N ALA A 42 1.01 2.20 -0.10
CA ALA A 42 0.97 1.09 0.85
C ALA A 42 -0.10 0.05 0.49
N TYR A 43 -0.11 -0.42 -0.75
CA TYR A 43 -1.10 -1.38 -1.26
C TYR A 43 -2.54 -0.85 -1.05
N GLY A 44 -2.72 0.47 -1.25
CA GLY A 44 -3.99 1.17 -1.03
C GLY A 44 -4.33 1.51 0.43
N HIS A 45 -3.43 1.32 1.40
CA HIS A 45 -3.69 1.60 2.82
C HIS A 45 -3.26 3.02 3.26
N GLY A 46 -2.57 3.79 2.41
CA GLY A 46 -2.03 5.10 2.74
C GLY A 46 -0.56 5.03 3.14
N MET A 47 0.31 5.45 2.24
CA MET A 47 1.76 5.23 2.29
C MET A 47 2.42 5.77 3.56
N VAL A 48 2.20 7.05 3.86
CA VAL A 48 2.91 7.75 4.94
C VAL A 48 2.52 7.21 6.33
N PRO A 49 1.22 7.06 6.69
CA PRO A 49 0.84 6.49 7.98
C PRO A 49 1.33 5.05 8.16
N CYS A 50 1.21 4.22 7.13
CA CYS A 50 1.69 2.82 7.17
C CYS A 50 3.22 2.74 7.30
N ALA A 51 3.97 3.60 6.60
CA ALA A 51 5.42 3.66 6.72
C ALA A 51 5.86 4.01 8.15
N ARG A 52 5.24 5.03 8.77
CA ARG A 52 5.53 5.40 10.17
C ARG A 52 5.22 4.26 11.14
N ALA A 53 4.05 3.64 10.99
CA ALA A 53 3.65 2.52 11.84
C ALA A 53 4.59 1.31 11.67
N ALA A 54 5.02 1.00 10.45
CA ALA A 54 5.96 -0.09 10.21
C ALA A 54 7.34 0.17 10.85
N LEU A 55 7.86 1.39 10.73
CA LEU A 55 9.12 1.79 11.39
C LEU A 55 9.00 1.72 12.92
N ALA A 56 7.90 2.21 13.50
CA ALA A 56 7.65 2.11 14.95
C ALA A 56 7.57 0.66 15.45
N ALA A 57 7.09 -0.27 14.62
CA ALA A 57 7.08 -1.71 14.92
C ALA A 57 8.44 -2.41 14.69
N GLY A 58 9.45 -1.68 14.22
CA GLY A 58 10.82 -2.15 14.07
C GLY A 58 11.18 -2.65 12.66
N ALA A 59 10.44 -2.25 11.62
CA ALA A 59 10.97 -2.36 10.25
C ALA A 59 12.25 -1.51 10.15
N GLY A 60 13.36 -2.11 9.69
CA GLY A 60 14.63 -1.41 9.53
C GLY A 60 14.76 -0.69 8.19
N TRP A 61 13.94 -1.07 7.22
CA TRP A 61 13.93 -0.56 5.86
C TRP A 61 12.50 -0.30 5.37
N LEU A 62 12.36 0.61 4.41
CA LEU A 62 11.15 0.78 3.61
C LEU A 62 11.45 0.52 2.13
N GLY A 63 10.50 -0.09 1.44
CA GLY A 63 10.59 -0.38 0.00
C GLY A 63 9.46 0.26 -0.78
N THR A 64 9.80 1.00 -1.84
CA THR A 64 8.86 1.61 -2.79
C THR A 64 9.15 1.13 -4.21
N ALA A 65 8.20 1.24 -5.13
CA ALA A 65 8.46 0.89 -6.51
C ALA A 65 9.25 2.02 -7.19
N THR A 66 8.70 3.22 -7.19
CA THR A 66 9.19 4.32 -8.02
C THR A 66 9.94 5.36 -7.19
N PRO A 67 10.82 6.17 -7.80
CA PRO A 67 11.48 7.26 -7.09
C PRO A 67 10.51 8.31 -6.55
N GLU A 68 9.38 8.56 -7.21
CA GLU A 68 8.37 9.53 -6.75
C GLU A 68 7.77 9.12 -5.41
N GLU A 69 7.49 7.82 -5.22
CA GLU A 69 7.01 7.29 -3.94
C GLU A 69 8.07 7.46 -2.83
N ALA A 70 9.34 7.16 -3.13
CA ALA A 70 10.44 7.31 -2.19
C ALA A 70 10.69 8.78 -1.80
N LEU A 71 10.66 9.69 -2.79
CA LEU A 71 10.79 11.12 -2.56
C LEU A 71 9.60 11.67 -1.78
N ALA A 72 8.39 11.17 -2.00
CA ALA A 72 7.22 11.53 -1.20
C ALA A 72 7.35 11.08 0.27
N LEU A 73 7.94 9.91 0.54
CA LEU A 73 8.29 9.51 1.91
C LEU A 73 9.28 10.49 2.55
N ARG A 74 10.33 10.88 1.83
CA ARG A 74 11.32 11.87 2.31
C ARG A 74 10.68 13.23 2.57
N ALA A 75 9.84 13.73 1.67
CA ALA A 75 9.10 14.97 1.85
C ALA A 75 8.14 14.92 3.06
N ALA A 76 7.65 13.73 3.43
CA ALA A 76 6.84 13.51 4.62
C ALA A 76 7.65 13.36 5.94
N GLY A 77 8.96 13.62 5.89
CA GLY A 77 9.87 13.57 7.04
C GLY A 77 10.28 12.14 7.45
N ILE A 78 10.11 11.15 6.56
CA ILE A 78 10.50 9.77 6.85
C ILE A 78 12.02 9.63 6.72
N GLY A 79 12.69 9.38 7.84
CA GLY A 79 14.12 9.06 7.91
C GLY A 79 14.42 7.58 7.64
N GLY A 80 15.63 7.14 7.99
CA GLY A 80 16.05 5.73 7.85
C GLY A 80 16.26 5.28 6.39
N ARG A 81 16.40 3.96 6.21
CA ARG A 81 16.71 3.35 4.92
C ARG A 81 15.46 3.20 4.05
N VAL A 82 15.49 3.79 2.86
CA VAL A 82 14.40 3.71 1.87
C VAL A 82 15.00 3.26 0.54
N MET A 83 14.45 2.20 -0.03
CA MET A 83 14.85 1.68 -1.34
C MET A 83 13.75 1.90 -2.38
N CYS A 84 14.12 2.26 -3.61
CA CYS A 84 13.26 2.21 -4.79
C CYS A 84 13.95 1.50 -5.96
N TRP A 85 13.17 0.80 -6.80
CA TRP A 85 13.74 -0.16 -7.77
C TRP A 85 13.22 -0.10 -9.20
N LEU A 86 12.16 0.65 -9.45
CA LEU A 86 11.57 0.78 -10.78
C LEU A 86 11.96 2.13 -11.38
N TRP A 87 13.07 2.10 -12.11
CA TRP A 87 13.68 3.25 -12.75
C TRP A 87 13.55 3.19 -14.26
N THR A 88 13.51 4.36 -14.89
CA THR A 88 13.58 4.56 -16.34
C THR A 88 14.68 5.55 -16.68
N PRO A 89 15.23 5.53 -17.92
CA PRO A 89 16.19 6.52 -18.38
C PRO A 89 15.67 7.95 -18.17
N GLY A 90 16.53 8.83 -17.64
CA GLY A 90 16.18 10.22 -17.34
C GLY A 90 15.31 10.41 -16.09
N GLY A 91 15.18 9.39 -15.23
CA GLY A 91 14.53 9.55 -13.93
C GLY A 91 15.23 10.55 -13.00
N PRO A 92 14.62 10.89 -11.85
CA PRO A 92 15.14 11.88 -10.89
C PRO A 92 16.29 11.31 -10.04
N TRP A 93 17.36 10.88 -10.70
CA TRP A 93 18.50 10.22 -10.06
C TRP A 93 19.21 11.14 -9.07
N ARG A 94 19.39 12.41 -9.44
CA ARG A 94 20.09 13.38 -8.60
C ARG A 94 19.31 13.66 -7.33
N GLU A 95 18.01 13.88 -7.45
CA GLU A 95 17.10 14.10 -6.32
C GLU A 95 17.09 12.89 -5.39
N ALA A 96 17.14 11.67 -5.92
CA ALA A 96 17.22 10.46 -5.11
C ALA A 96 18.55 10.33 -4.35
N VAL A 97 19.68 10.70 -4.98
CA VAL A 97 20.99 10.73 -4.31
C VAL A 97 21.02 11.80 -3.22
N GLU A 98 20.56 13.01 -3.51
CA GLU A 98 20.47 14.12 -2.54
C GLU A 98 19.57 13.76 -1.35
N ALA A 99 18.49 13.00 -1.60
CA ALA A 99 17.56 12.51 -0.59
C ALA A 99 18.01 11.23 0.15
N ASP A 100 19.26 10.77 -0.04
CA ASP A 100 19.82 9.56 0.58
C ASP A 100 18.94 8.31 0.40
N LEU A 101 18.51 8.06 -0.83
CA LEU A 101 17.78 6.86 -1.21
C LEU A 101 18.74 5.76 -1.67
N ASP A 102 18.43 4.51 -1.32
CA ASP A 102 19.05 3.34 -1.93
C ASP A 102 18.32 3.04 -3.27
N VAL A 103 19.06 3.01 -4.37
CA VAL A 103 18.47 2.82 -5.71
C VAL A 103 18.86 1.48 -6.31
N SER A 104 17.91 0.78 -6.93
CA SER A 104 18.23 -0.47 -7.63
C SER A 104 18.86 -0.22 -8.99
N VAL A 105 19.95 -0.92 -9.27
CA VAL A 105 20.61 -0.93 -10.59
C VAL A 105 20.53 -2.35 -11.16
N SER A 106 19.94 -2.47 -12.35
CA SER A 106 19.77 -3.76 -13.05
C SER A 106 20.52 -3.83 -14.38
N GLY A 107 21.15 -2.75 -14.82
CA GLY A 107 21.83 -2.68 -16.11
C GLY A 107 22.72 -1.46 -16.25
N MET A 108 23.59 -1.51 -17.25
CA MET A 108 24.66 -0.52 -17.44
C MET A 108 24.15 0.90 -17.68
N TRP A 109 22.97 1.07 -18.28
CA TRP A 109 22.40 2.41 -18.47
C TRP A 109 22.09 3.09 -17.13
N ALA A 110 21.51 2.34 -16.18
CA ALA A 110 21.14 2.86 -14.87
C ALA A 110 22.39 3.16 -14.04
N LEU A 111 23.42 2.30 -14.12
CA LEU A 111 24.71 2.55 -13.48
C LEU A 111 25.35 3.85 -13.99
N ARG A 112 25.37 4.07 -15.31
CA ARG A 112 25.91 5.33 -15.87
C ARG A 112 25.15 6.56 -15.41
N GLU A 113 23.81 6.50 -15.41
CA GLU A 113 22.99 7.65 -15.00
C GLU A 113 23.13 7.96 -13.50
N VAL A 114 23.13 6.94 -12.64
CA VAL A 114 23.29 7.14 -11.19
C VAL A 114 24.70 7.63 -10.83
N THR A 115 25.75 7.14 -11.51
CA THR A 115 27.12 7.65 -11.32
C THR A 115 27.22 9.12 -11.68
N ARG A 116 26.68 9.53 -12.84
CA ARG A 116 26.64 10.95 -13.23
C ARG A 116 25.87 11.79 -12.22
N ALA A 117 24.71 11.31 -11.78
CA ALA A 117 23.90 12.01 -10.78
C ALA A 117 24.62 12.15 -9.43
N ALA A 118 25.42 11.16 -9.03
CA ALA A 118 26.25 11.20 -7.83
C ALA A 118 27.34 12.27 -7.92
N GLU A 119 28.00 12.38 -9.07
CA GLU A 119 28.99 13.42 -9.36
C GLU A 119 28.36 14.82 -9.31
N GLU A 120 27.21 15.01 -9.94
CA GLU A 120 26.45 16.26 -9.94
C GLU A 120 25.96 16.66 -8.54
N ALA A 121 25.57 15.68 -7.71
CA ALA A 121 25.15 15.88 -6.33
C ALA A 121 26.33 16.07 -5.36
N GLY A 122 27.57 15.78 -5.78
CA GLY A 122 28.74 15.76 -4.91
C GLY A 122 28.65 14.73 -3.78
N ARG A 123 27.91 13.64 -3.98
CA ARG A 123 27.63 12.61 -2.97
C ARG A 123 27.61 11.22 -3.62
N ALA A 124 28.25 10.25 -2.98
CA ALA A 124 28.20 8.86 -3.44
C ALA A 124 26.75 8.32 -3.44
N ALA A 125 26.32 7.76 -4.57
CA ALA A 125 25.03 7.11 -4.68
C ALA A 125 25.03 5.75 -3.99
N ARG A 126 23.97 5.44 -3.23
CA ARG A 126 23.78 4.13 -2.62
C ARG A 126 23.05 3.22 -3.60
N VAL A 127 23.73 2.22 -4.15
CA VAL A 127 23.16 1.34 -5.18
C VAL A 127 23.01 -0.09 -4.69
N GLN A 128 21.92 -0.73 -5.09
CA GLN A 128 21.72 -2.15 -4.89
C GLN A 128 21.62 -2.87 -6.23
N LEU A 129 22.52 -3.84 -6.46
CA LEU A 129 22.58 -4.56 -7.72
C LEU A 129 21.52 -5.65 -7.73
N LYS A 130 20.66 -5.63 -8.75
CA LYS A 130 19.59 -6.61 -8.91
C LYS A 130 20.00 -7.71 -9.88
N ALA A 131 20.03 -8.94 -9.40
CA ALA A 131 20.20 -10.13 -10.22
C ALA A 131 18.83 -10.68 -10.69
N ASP A 132 18.73 -11.05 -11.96
CA ASP A 132 17.62 -11.88 -12.44
C ASP A 132 18.00 -13.36 -12.32
N THR A 133 17.38 -14.04 -11.35
CA THR A 133 17.69 -15.45 -11.03
C THR A 133 16.71 -16.43 -11.69
N GLY A 134 15.75 -15.93 -12.48
CA GLY A 134 14.74 -16.75 -13.13
C GLY A 134 13.33 -16.14 -13.18
N LEU A 135 13.14 -14.90 -12.70
CA LEU A 135 11.84 -14.24 -12.79
C LEU A 135 11.60 -13.68 -14.20
N GLY A 136 12.65 -13.29 -14.93
CA GLY A 136 12.53 -12.79 -16.31
C GLY A 136 11.87 -11.42 -16.42
N ARG A 137 11.92 -10.59 -15.36
CA ARG A 137 11.23 -9.28 -15.31
C ARG A 137 12.17 -8.09 -15.35
N ASN A 138 12.99 -7.95 -14.33
CA ASN A 138 13.99 -6.88 -14.18
C ASN A 138 15.13 -7.48 -13.35
N GLY A 139 16.35 -7.00 -13.54
CA GLY A 139 17.56 -7.55 -12.97
C GLY A 139 18.54 -7.91 -14.09
N CYS A 140 19.81 -7.91 -13.75
CA CYS A 140 20.87 -8.31 -14.65
C CYS A 140 20.85 -9.84 -14.81
N GLN A 141 20.82 -10.31 -16.05
CA GLN A 141 20.93 -11.73 -16.36
C GLN A 141 22.32 -12.27 -15.96
N PRO A 142 22.45 -13.56 -15.60
CA PRO A 142 23.72 -14.14 -15.17
C PRO A 142 24.87 -13.88 -16.15
N ALA A 143 24.59 -13.90 -17.46
CA ALA A 143 25.58 -13.63 -18.51
C ALA A 143 26.15 -12.20 -18.50
N GLY A 144 25.39 -11.21 -18.01
CA GLY A 144 25.82 -9.82 -17.89
C GLY A 144 26.31 -9.44 -16.49
N TRP A 145 26.22 -10.35 -15.51
CA TRP A 145 26.49 -10.03 -14.11
C TRP A 145 27.94 -9.59 -13.87
N ALA A 146 28.89 -10.28 -14.51
CA ALA A 146 30.31 -9.95 -14.42
C ALA A 146 30.62 -8.51 -14.86
N GLU A 147 30.04 -8.09 -15.99
CA GLU A 147 30.21 -6.72 -16.50
C GLU A 147 29.63 -5.68 -15.53
N LEU A 148 28.41 -5.91 -15.05
CA LEU A 148 27.74 -4.98 -14.15
C LEU A 148 28.48 -4.84 -12.82
N VAL A 149 28.93 -5.95 -12.23
CA VAL A 149 29.70 -5.94 -10.98
C VAL A 149 31.02 -5.20 -11.16
N ALA A 150 31.78 -5.53 -12.21
CA ALA A 150 33.07 -4.88 -12.47
C ALA A 150 32.91 -3.36 -12.64
N ALA A 151 31.89 -2.91 -13.38
CA ALA A 151 31.62 -1.50 -13.56
C ALA A 151 31.17 -0.80 -12.27
N ALA A 152 30.30 -1.45 -11.48
CA ALA A 152 29.85 -0.90 -10.20
C ALA A 152 31.00 -0.79 -9.19
N ARG A 153 31.91 -1.76 -9.19
CA ARG A 153 33.13 -1.77 -8.36
C ARG A 153 34.09 -0.66 -8.75
N ALA A 154 34.33 -0.45 -10.04
CA ALA A 154 35.14 0.67 -10.51
C ALA A 154 34.54 2.03 -10.07
N ALA A 155 33.22 2.19 -10.14
CA ALA A 155 32.55 3.39 -9.64
C ALA A 155 32.65 3.54 -8.10
N GLU A 156 32.60 2.44 -7.37
CA GLU A 156 32.80 2.44 -5.92
C GLU A 156 34.22 2.79 -5.50
N GLU A 157 35.24 2.28 -6.19
CA GLU A 157 36.64 2.65 -6.00
C GLU A 157 36.92 4.13 -6.33
N ALA A 158 36.19 4.68 -7.30
CA ALA A 158 36.19 6.11 -7.61
C ALA A 158 35.42 6.97 -6.59
N GLY A 159 34.72 6.36 -5.63
CA GLY A 159 33.95 7.04 -4.59
C GLY A 159 32.64 7.66 -5.08
N THR A 160 32.18 7.37 -6.30
CA THR A 160 30.93 7.90 -6.85
C THR A 160 29.71 7.05 -6.49
N VAL A 161 29.92 5.77 -6.14
CA VAL A 161 28.88 4.82 -5.76
C VAL A 161 29.29 4.08 -4.50
N ARG A 162 28.33 3.59 -3.72
CA ARG A 162 28.49 2.55 -2.70
C ARG A 162 27.56 1.40 -3.05
N ILE A 163 28.10 0.18 -3.19
CA ILE A 163 27.29 -1.02 -3.37
C ILE A 163 26.74 -1.42 -2.01
N THR A 164 25.49 -1.09 -1.73
CA THR A 164 24.85 -1.31 -0.42
C THR A 164 24.09 -2.62 -0.35
N GLY A 165 23.74 -3.21 -1.49
CA GLY A 165 22.98 -4.46 -1.48
C GLY A 165 23.05 -5.27 -2.76
N LEU A 166 22.82 -6.58 -2.60
CA LEU A 166 22.67 -7.54 -3.68
C LEU A 166 21.31 -8.23 -3.53
N TRP A 167 20.52 -8.26 -4.59
CA TRP A 167 19.15 -8.75 -4.43
C TRP A 167 18.53 -9.38 -5.67
N SER A 168 17.48 -10.18 -5.43
CA SER A 168 16.64 -10.74 -6.48
C SER A 168 15.18 -10.86 -6.01
N HIS A 169 14.32 -11.51 -6.80
CA HIS A 169 12.90 -11.71 -6.48
C HIS A 169 12.41 -13.07 -6.97
N LEU A 170 11.74 -13.81 -6.09
CA LEU A 170 11.21 -15.15 -6.41
C LEU A 170 9.95 -15.06 -7.28
N ALA A 171 9.79 -16.04 -8.16
CA ALA A 171 8.67 -16.14 -9.09
C ALA A 171 7.45 -16.85 -8.49
N CYS A 172 7.66 -18.01 -7.88
CA CYS A 172 6.59 -18.92 -7.43
C CYS A 172 6.70 -19.22 -5.93
N ALA A 173 7.12 -18.24 -5.11
CA ALA A 173 7.32 -18.47 -3.68
C ALA A 173 6.01 -18.72 -2.91
N ASP A 174 4.89 -18.32 -3.51
CA ASP A 174 3.51 -18.54 -3.08
C ASP A 174 2.92 -19.88 -3.55
N GLU A 175 3.67 -20.66 -4.32
CA GLU A 175 3.37 -22.05 -4.70
C GLU A 175 4.32 -22.99 -3.93
N PRO A 176 3.88 -23.64 -2.83
CA PRO A 176 4.71 -24.53 -2.04
C PRO A 176 5.45 -25.58 -2.88
N ALA A 177 6.75 -25.75 -2.59
CA ALA A 177 7.62 -26.73 -3.24
C ALA A 177 7.82 -26.56 -4.77
N HIS A 178 7.44 -25.42 -5.35
CA HIS A 178 7.68 -25.17 -6.77
C HIS A 178 9.20 -25.22 -7.08
N PRO A 179 9.65 -26.00 -8.08
CA PRO A 179 11.08 -26.26 -8.31
C PRO A 179 11.90 -25.01 -8.67
N SER A 180 11.25 -23.95 -9.18
CA SER A 180 11.92 -22.67 -9.44
C SER A 180 12.50 -22.03 -8.18
N ILE A 181 11.93 -22.29 -6.99
CA ILE A 181 12.39 -21.70 -5.73
C ILE A 181 13.85 -22.11 -5.46
N ALA A 182 14.13 -23.41 -5.47
CA ALA A 182 15.46 -23.95 -5.23
C ALA A 182 16.45 -23.50 -6.32
N ALA A 183 16.01 -23.48 -7.59
CA ALA A 183 16.82 -23.01 -8.71
C ALA A 183 17.21 -21.53 -8.55
N GLN A 184 16.25 -20.66 -8.25
CA GLN A 184 16.49 -19.23 -8.05
C GLN A 184 17.40 -18.95 -6.85
N LEU A 185 17.25 -19.71 -5.75
CA LEU A 185 18.11 -19.57 -4.58
C LEU A 185 19.55 -20.00 -4.87
N SER A 186 19.75 -21.07 -5.66
CA SER A 186 21.09 -21.49 -6.08
C SER A 186 21.77 -20.39 -6.90
N VAL A 187 21.09 -19.91 -7.96
CA VAL A 187 21.62 -18.85 -8.83
C VAL A 187 21.91 -17.59 -8.02
N PHE A 188 21.03 -17.22 -7.07
CA PHE A 188 21.27 -16.05 -6.22
C PHE A 188 22.54 -16.19 -5.38
N ARG A 189 22.77 -17.35 -4.75
CA ARG A 189 23.98 -17.61 -3.96
C ARG A 189 25.24 -17.54 -4.83
N ASP A 190 25.20 -18.10 -6.03
CA ASP A 190 26.33 -18.07 -6.96
C ASP A 190 26.68 -16.64 -7.40
N LEU A 191 25.67 -15.82 -7.73
CA LEU A 191 25.86 -14.44 -8.15
C LEU A 191 26.31 -13.53 -7.00
N VAL A 192 25.82 -13.78 -5.77
CA VAL A 192 26.30 -13.09 -4.55
C VAL A 192 27.76 -13.43 -4.29
N ALA A 193 28.11 -14.73 -4.28
CA ALA A 193 29.48 -15.18 -4.05
C ALA A 193 30.45 -14.65 -5.11
N TYR A 194 30.02 -14.56 -6.37
CA TYR A 194 30.80 -13.91 -7.42
C TYR A 194 31.06 -12.43 -7.09
N ALA A 195 30.02 -11.66 -6.78
CA ALA A 195 30.18 -10.22 -6.51
C ALA A 195 31.08 -9.96 -5.30
N GLU A 196 30.97 -10.75 -4.24
CA GLU A 196 31.83 -10.68 -3.06
C GLU A 196 33.29 -11.02 -3.36
N LYS A 197 33.52 -12.05 -4.19
CA LYS A 197 34.86 -12.42 -4.65
C LYS A 197 35.53 -11.29 -5.45
N GLU A 198 34.76 -10.55 -6.24
CA GLU A 198 35.22 -9.36 -6.97
C GLU A 198 35.32 -8.10 -6.07
N GLY A 199 35.14 -8.27 -4.75
CA GLY A 199 35.40 -7.25 -3.74
C GLY A 199 34.18 -6.46 -3.28
N ALA A 200 32.97 -6.73 -3.80
CA ALA A 200 31.76 -6.08 -3.31
C ALA A 200 31.50 -6.46 -1.85
N ASP A 201 31.21 -5.46 -1.01
CA ASP A 201 30.93 -5.64 0.42
C ASP A 201 29.57 -5.04 0.77
N PRO A 202 28.45 -5.72 0.42
CA PRO A 202 27.10 -5.19 0.58
C PRO A 202 26.67 -5.19 2.06
N GLU A 203 25.93 -4.15 2.44
CA GLU A 203 25.24 -4.04 3.74
C GLU A 203 24.13 -5.09 3.86
N VAL A 204 23.45 -5.42 2.75
CA VAL A 204 22.33 -6.38 2.74
C VAL A 204 22.30 -7.29 1.51
N ARG A 205 22.02 -8.57 1.73
CA ARG A 205 21.60 -9.55 0.71
C ARG A 205 20.13 -9.87 0.93
N HIS A 206 19.31 -9.82 -0.12
CA HIS A 206 17.89 -10.13 0.03
C HIS A 206 17.20 -10.70 -1.19
N ILE A 207 16.39 -11.74 -0.98
CA ILE A 207 15.57 -12.34 -2.04
C ILE A 207 14.12 -12.57 -1.59
N ALA A 208 13.90 -12.95 -0.32
CA ALA A 208 12.59 -13.23 0.24
C ALA A 208 11.58 -12.09 0.06
N ASN A 209 10.48 -12.39 -0.63
CA ASN A 209 9.22 -11.65 -0.58
C ASN A 209 8.34 -12.19 0.57
N SER A 210 7.13 -11.65 0.78
CA SER A 210 6.20 -12.10 1.83
C SER A 210 6.05 -13.64 1.95
N PRO A 211 5.72 -14.39 0.88
CA PRO A 211 5.54 -15.84 1.01
C PRO A 211 6.84 -16.54 1.46
N ALA A 212 7.98 -16.22 0.83
CA ALA A 212 9.26 -16.81 1.20
C ALA A 212 9.72 -16.42 2.62
N ALA A 213 9.42 -15.21 3.08
CA ALA A 213 9.72 -14.80 4.45
C ALA A 213 8.93 -15.65 5.48
N LEU A 214 7.71 -16.07 5.13
CA LEU A 214 6.85 -16.90 5.98
C LEU A 214 7.23 -18.38 5.96
N THR A 215 7.68 -18.91 4.82
CA THR A 215 7.78 -20.36 4.61
C THR A 215 9.19 -20.88 4.32
N LEU A 216 10.15 -20.03 3.96
CA LEU A 216 11.49 -20.42 3.49
C LEU A 216 12.60 -19.72 4.28
N PRO A 217 12.95 -20.19 5.50
CA PRO A 217 14.00 -19.57 6.33
C PRO A 217 15.37 -19.42 5.66
N GLU A 218 15.72 -20.33 4.76
CA GLU A 218 16.96 -20.30 3.97
C GLU A 218 17.02 -19.16 2.93
N SER A 219 15.91 -18.44 2.72
CA SER A 219 15.79 -17.29 1.81
C SER A 219 15.88 -15.94 2.53
N HIS A 220 16.01 -15.93 3.87
CA HIS A 220 15.96 -14.70 4.66
C HIS A 220 17.18 -13.79 4.47
N PHE A 221 18.38 -14.38 4.30
CA PHE A 221 19.66 -13.67 4.20
C PHE A 221 19.77 -12.53 5.24
N ASP A 222 20.17 -11.32 4.83
CA ASP A 222 20.36 -10.18 5.72
C ASP A 222 19.08 -9.34 5.87
N LEU A 223 18.17 -9.42 4.89
CA LEU A 223 16.96 -8.59 4.82
C LEU A 223 15.80 -9.35 4.14
N VAL A 224 14.62 -9.35 4.77
CA VAL A 224 13.37 -9.84 4.15
C VAL A 224 12.51 -8.68 3.67
N ARG A 225 11.86 -8.82 2.50
CA ARG A 225 11.00 -7.77 1.91
C ARG A 225 9.53 -8.17 1.96
N THR A 226 8.83 -7.73 2.99
CA THR A 226 7.42 -8.08 3.21
C THR A 226 6.51 -6.95 2.77
N GLY A 227 5.62 -7.24 1.81
CA GLY A 227 4.58 -6.32 1.34
C GLY A 227 3.22 -6.73 1.88
N VAL A 228 2.49 -7.57 1.12
CA VAL A 228 1.11 -7.99 1.44
C VAL A 228 0.90 -8.48 2.89
N ALA A 229 1.91 -9.16 3.46
CA ALA A 229 1.83 -9.71 4.80
C ALA A 229 1.89 -8.62 5.90
N VAL A 230 2.53 -7.47 5.63
CA VAL A 230 2.49 -6.30 6.53
C VAL A 230 1.04 -5.82 6.69
N TYR A 231 0.25 -5.93 5.64
CA TYR A 231 -1.17 -5.56 5.61
C TYR A 231 -2.10 -6.69 6.04
N GLY A 232 -1.53 -7.80 6.55
CA GLY A 232 -2.29 -8.88 7.13
C GLY A 232 -2.97 -9.80 6.14
N ILE A 233 -2.52 -9.78 4.90
CA ILE A 233 -3.10 -10.58 3.81
C ILE A 233 -2.16 -11.75 3.55
N SER A 234 -2.74 -12.96 3.50
CA SER A 234 -1.98 -14.16 3.15
C SER A 234 -1.52 -14.07 1.70
N PRO A 235 -0.25 -14.40 1.40
CA PRO A 235 0.25 -14.34 0.03
C PRO A 235 -0.44 -15.27 -0.96
N SER A 236 -0.96 -16.42 -0.51
CA SER A 236 -1.73 -17.37 -1.30
C SER A 236 -2.57 -18.24 -0.37
N PRO A 237 -3.80 -18.63 -0.75
CA PRO A 237 -4.60 -19.59 0.01
C PRO A 237 -3.89 -20.92 0.25
N GLU A 238 -2.99 -21.33 -0.65
CA GLU A 238 -2.21 -22.57 -0.53
C GLU A 238 -1.22 -22.55 0.63
N LEU A 239 -0.81 -21.35 1.09
CA LEU A 239 0.09 -21.20 2.24
C LEU A 239 -0.64 -21.28 3.59
N GLY A 240 -1.94 -20.96 3.61
CA GLY A 240 -2.74 -20.85 4.82
C GLY A 240 -3.43 -19.50 4.96
N ALA A 241 -4.27 -19.38 5.99
CA ALA A 241 -4.98 -18.16 6.32
C ALA A 241 -4.05 -17.16 7.04
N PRO A 242 -4.38 -15.85 7.07
CA PRO A 242 -3.61 -14.87 7.84
C PRO A 242 -3.37 -15.28 9.30
N ALA A 243 -4.37 -15.88 9.95
CA ALA A 243 -4.31 -16.31 11.34
C ALA A 243 -3.22 -17.38 11.59
N ASP A 244 -2.97 -18.28 10.63
CA ASP A 244 -1.92 -19.30 10.74
C ASP A 244 -0.52 -18.67 10.83
N PHE A 245 -0.39 -17.46 10.29
CA PHE A 245 0.83 -16.66 10.34
C PHE A 245 0.80 -15.59 11.45
N GLY A 246 -0.21 -15.61 12.34
CA GLY A 246 -0.40 -14.55 13.33
C GLY A 246 -0.56 -13.17 12.69
N LEU A 247 -1.08 -13.12 11.47
CA LEU A 247 -1.34 -11.92 10.71
C LEU A 247 -2.82 -11.54 10.79
N ARG A 248 -3.11 -10.24 10.78
CA ARG A 248 -4.46 -9.69 10.84
C ARG A 248 -4.67 -8.66 9.73
N PRO A 249 -5.68 -8.83 8.84
CA PRO A 249 -5.98 -7.86 7.80
C PRO A 249 -6.16 -6.45 8.37
N VAL A 250 -5.55 -5.47 7.70
CA VAL A 250 -5.47 -4.08 8.20
C VAL A 250 -6.62 -3.21 7.70
N MET A 251 -7.16 -3.49 6.51
CA MET A 251 -8.20 -2.68 5.88
C MET A 251 -9.60 -3.26 6.12
N THR A 252 -10.53 -2.39 6.51
CA THR A 252 -11.98 -2.65 6.43
C THR A 252 -12.64 -1.65 5.48
N LEU A 253 -13.24 -2.13 4.39
CA LEU A 253 -13.95 -1.31 3.42
C LEU A 253 -15.45 -1.28 3.74
N ARG A 254 -15.96 -0.10 4.07
CA ARG A 254 -17.35 0.12 4.46
C ARG A 254 -18.04 1.12 3.54
N ALA A 255 -19.33 0.94 3.35
CA ALA A 255 -20.23 1.89 2.70
C ALA A 255 -21.54 2.00 3.49
N SER A 256 -22.33 3.03 3.20
CA SER A 256 -23.71 3.14 3.72
C SER A 256 -24.70 2.82 2.60
N VAL A 257 -25.72 2.02 2.90
CA VAL A 257 -26.81 1.74 1.96
C VAL A 257 -27.51 3.06 1.61
N ALA A 258 -27.53 3.41 0.32
CA ALA A 258 -28.02 4.69 -0.17
C ALA A 258 -29.53 4.72 -0.41
N LEU A 259 -30.12 3.56 -0.72
CA LEU A 259 -31.54 3.41 -0.99
C LEU A 259 -31.96 1.98 -0.69
N VAL A 260 -33.11 1.81 -0.03
CA VAL A 260 -33.80 0.52 0.07
C VAL A 260 -35.15 0.64 -0.61
N LYS A 261 -35.46 -0.26 -1.55
CA LYS A 261 -36.75 -0.25 -2.26
C LYS A 261 -37.31 -1.64 -2.47
N ARG A 262 -38.63 -1.77 -2.33
CA ARG A 262 -39.35 -2.99 -2.75
C ARG A 262 -39.48 -3.05 -4.26
N VAL A 263 -39.36 -4.25 -4.81
CA VAL A 263 -39.57 -4.53 -6.24
C VAL A 263 -40.39 -5.83 -6.40
N PRO A 264 -41.22 -5.93 -7.44
CA PRO A 264 -42.01 -7.14 -7.69
C PRO A 264 -41.12 -8.31 -8.14
N ALA A 265 -41.70 -9.51 -8.19
CA ALA A 265 -41.10 -10.66 -8.87
C ALA A 265 -40.87 -10.37 -10.36
N GLY A 266 -39.82 -10.97 -10.95
CA GLY A 266 -39.49 -10.78 -12.37
C GLY A 266 -38.86 -9.42 -12.70
N HIS A 267 -38.43 -8.65 -11.69
CA HIS A 267 -37.80 -7.35 -11.90
C HIS A 267 -36.32 -7.51 -12.27
N GLY A 268 -35.92 -7.02 -13.44
CA GLY A 268 -34.53 -6.99 -13.87
C GLY A 268 -33.70 -5.97 -13.07
N VAL A 269 -32.49 -6.35 -12.65
CA VAL A 269 -31.62 -5.50 -11.82
C VAL A 269 -30.31 -5.20 -12.53
N SER A 270 -29.95 -3.91 -12.55
CA SER A 270 -28.73 -3.35 -13.14
C SER A 270 -28.61 -3.57 -14.66
N TYR A 271 -27.50 -3.14 -15.26
CA TYR A 271 -27.30 -3.17 -16.71
C TYR A 271 -27.42 -4.57 -17.29
N GLY A 272 -28.22 -4.70 -18.36
CA GLY A 272 -28.42 -5.95 -19.08
C GLY A 272 -29.29 -6.98 -18.37
N HIS A 273 -29.83 -6.66 -17.19
CA HIS A 273 -30.75 -7.54 -16.43
C HIS A 273 -30.23 -8.98 -16.25
N HIS A 274 -28.92 -9.13 -15.99
CA HIS A 274 -28.30 -10.43 -15.68
C HIS A 274 -28.77 -11.04 -14.35
N TYR A 275 -29.44 -10.22 -13.53
CA TYR A 275 -30.15 -10.65 -12.34
C TYR A 275 -31.62 -10.26 -12.49
N VAL A 276 -32.50 -11.19 -12.17
CA VAL A 276 -33.96 -11.01 -12.17
C VAL A 276 -34.49 -11.57 -10.85
N THR A 277 -35.31 -10.80 -10.15
CA THR A 277 -35.86 -11.21 -8.85
C THR A 277 -36.75 -12.44 -8.99
N GLY A 278 -36.54 -13.45 -8.15
CA GLY A 278 -37.36 -14.67 -8.13
C GLY A 278 -38.74 -14.49 -7.47
N GLY A 279 -38.88 -13.45 -6.65
CA GLY A 279 -40.10 -13.11 -5.90
C GLY A 279 -40.14 -11.61 -5.59
N GLU A 280 -41.20 -11.15 -4.92
CA GLU A 280 -41.18 -9.82 -4.32
C GLU A 280 -40.05 -9.74 -3.29
N THR A 281 -39.23 -8.69 -3.36
CA THR A 281 -38.06 -8.53 -2.49
C THR A 281 -37.72 -7.06 -2.26
N ALA A 282 -36.81 -6.79 -1.33
CA ALA A 282 -36.18 -5.49 -1.13
C ALA A 282 -34.78 -5.46 -1.76
N LEU A 283 -34.48 -4.41 -2.51
CA LEU A 283 -33.15 -4.16 -3.07
C LEU A 283 -32.46 -3.05 -2.28
N GLY A 284 -31.19 -3.26 -1.92
CA GLY A 284 -30.32 -2.27 -1.31
C GLY A 284 -29.31 -1.73 -2.32
N LEU A 285 -29.20 -0.40 -2.44
CA LEU A 285 -28.22 0.26 -3.29
C LEU A 285 -26.95 0.60 -2.49
N VAL A 286 -25.80 0.10 -2.91
CA VAL A 286 -24.49 0.38 -2.30
C VAL A 286 -23.73 1.38 -3.18
N PRO A 287 -23.39 2.59 -2.69
CA PRO A 287 -22.86 3.71 -3.50
C PRO A 287 -21.33 3.66 -3.66
N VAL A 288 -20.82 2.48 -4.02
CA VAL A 288 -19.44 2.30 -4.52
C VAL A 288 -19.45 1.39 -5.74
N GLY A 289 -18.65 1.72 -6.75
CA GLY A 289 -18.56 0.94 -7.98
C GLY A 289 -17.13 0.74 -8.45
N TYR A 290 -16.96 0.39 -9.74
CA TYR A 290 -15.64 0.09 -10.27
C TYR A 290 -14.69 1.29 -10.33
N ALA A 291 -15.20 2.53 -10.32
CA ALA A 291 -14.37 3.73 -10.18
C ALA A 291 -13.88 3.95 -8.73
N ASP A 292 -14.56 3.34 -7.75
CA ASP A 292 -14.13 3.33 -6.35
C ASP A 292 -13.25 2.10 -6.02
N GLY A 293 -13.04 1.20 -6.99
CA GLY A 293 -12.18 0.01 -6.85
C GLY A 293 -12.93 -1.32 -6.79
N ILE A 294 -14.26 -1.33 -6.88
CA ILE A 294 -15.04 -2.59 -6.84
C ILE A 294 -14.91 -3.33 -8.18
N PRO A 295 -14.32 -4.53 -8.23
CA PRO A 295 -14.03 -5.20 -9.48
C PRO A 295 -15.32 -5.54 -10.24
N ARG A 296 -15.45 -5.04 -11.47
CA ARG A 296 -16.62 -5.35 -12.31
C ARG A 296 -16.77 -6.85 -12.59
N HIS A 297 -15.67 -7.58 -12.58
CA HIS A 297 -15.61 -9.04 -12.73
C HIS A 297 -16.26 -9.82 -11.57
N ALA A 298 -16.53 -9.16 -10.43
CA ALA A 298 -17.31 -9.70 -9.32
C ALA A 298 -18.83 -9.49 -9.46
N SER A 299 -19.32 -9.01 -10.61
CA SER A 299 -20.76 -8.93 -10.88
C SER A 299 -21.46 -10.28 -10.65
N GLY A 300 -22.54 -10.31 -9.87
CA GLY A 300 -23.26 -11.53 -9.50
C GLY A 300 -22.63 -12.36 -8.37
N ARG A 301 -21.39 -12.08 -7.97
CA ARG A 301 -20.61 -12.93 -7.04
C ARG A 301 -20.08 -12.19 -5.81
N GLY A 302 -19.74 -10.91 -5.94
CA GLY A 302 -19.10 -10.11 -4.89
C GLY A 302 -19.90 -10.14 -3.58
N PRO A 303 -19.29 -10.58 -2.47
CA PRO A 303 -19.98 -10.70 -1.18
C PRO A 303 -19.96 -9.38 -0.41
N VAL A 304 -21.03 -9.10 0.33
CA VAL A 304 -21.16 -7.91 1.21
C VAL A 304 -21.96 -8.29 2.43
N LEU A 305 -21.52 -7.89 3.62
CA LEU A 305 -22.31 -8.01 4.84
C LEU A 305 -23.26 -6.80 4.95
N VAL A 306 -24.58 -7.03 4.92
CA VAL A 306 -25.60 -6.00 5.09
C VAL A 306 -26.71 -6.53 5.99
N GLY A 307 -27.01 -5.80 7.07
CA GLY A 307 -28.06 -6.21 8.03
C GLY A 307 -27.74 -7.53 8.75
N GLY A 308 -26.46 -7.84 8.97
CA GLY A 308 -26.02 -9.07 9.64
C GLY A 308 -25.97 -10.31 8.74
N GLU A 309 -26.31 -10.19 7.45
CA GLU A 309 -26.31 -11.31 6.50
C GLU A 309 -25.39 -11.06 5.31
N TRP A 310 -24.76 -12.13 4.81
CA TRP A 310 -24.02 -12.09 3.55
C TRP A 310 -24.99 -11.97 2.39
N ARG A 311 -24.86 -10.88 1.65
CA ARG A 311 -25.52 -10.63 0.37
C ARG A 311 -24.49 -10.74 -0.75
N ARG A 312 -24.97 -10.96 -1.96
CA ARG A 312 -24.15 -10.90 -3.17
C ARG A 312 -24.59 -9.73 -4.04
N VAL A 313 -23.67 -9.21 -4.85
CA VAL A 313 -24.00 -8.26 -5.91
C VAL A 313 -25.12 -8.83 -6.79
N ALA A 314 -26.28 -8.17 -6.81
CA ALA A 314 -27.40 -8.50 -7.67
C ALA A 314 -27.25 -7.79 -9.03
N GLY A 315 -26.76 -8.53 -10.02
CA GLY A 315 -26.54 -8.04 -11.38
C GLY A 315 -25.13 -7.47 -11.58
N ARG A 316 -25.01 -6.44 -12.43
CA ARG A 316 -23.71 -5.83 -12.75
C ARG A 316 -23.29 -4.77 -11.74
N VAL A 317 -22.00 -4.76 -11.41
CA VAL A 317 -21.33 -3.61 -10.77
C VAL A 317 -21.25 -2.46 -11.80
N ALA A 318 -21.76 -1.28 -11.43
CA ALA A 318 -21.68 -0.06 -12.23
C ALA A 318 -20.46 0.80 -11.82
N MET A 319 -20.30 1.97 -12.44
CA MET A 319 -19.15 2.84 -12.20
C MET A 319 -19.07 3.30 -10.74
N ASP A 320 -20.22 3.67 -10.17
CA ASP A 320 -20.29 4.35 -8.86
C ASP A 320 -21.13 3.59 -7.83
N GLN A 321 -21.72 2.46 -8.20
CA GLN A 321 -22.67 1.75 -7.34
C GLN A 321 -22.90 0.30 -7.80
N PHE A 322 -23.45 -0.51 -6.91
CA PHE A 322 -24.07 -1.79 -7.23
C PHE A 322 -25.29 -2.02 -6.33
N VAL A 323 -26.07 -3.05 -6.65
CA VAL A 323 -27.27 -3.42 -5.91
C VAL A 323 -27.04 -4.76 -5.22
N VAL A 324 -27.61 -4.94 -4.04
CA VAL A 324 -27.76 -6.23 -3.37
C VAL A 324 -29.24 -6.56 -3.23
N ASP A 325 -29.59 -7.84 -3.35
CA ASP A 325 -30.91 -8.32 -2.97
C ASP A 325 -30.90 -8.64 -1.46
N LEU A 326 -31.77 -7.97 -0.71
CA LEU A 326 -31.90 -8.12 0.75
C LEU A 326 -32.88 -9.23 1.14
N GLY A 327 -33.55 -9.84 0.17
CA GLY A 327 -34.50 -10.92 0.37
C GLY A 327 -35.81 -10.50 1.06
N PRO A 328 -36.71 -11.47 1.27
CA PRO A 328 -37.91 -11.28 2.10
C PRO A 328 -37.52 -10.91 3.54
N GLY A 329 -38.08 -9.81 4.07
CA GLY A 329 -37.71 -9.30 5.40
C GLY A 329 -36.54 -8.31 5.41
N GLY A 330 -35.92 -8.03 4.27
CA GLY A 330 -34.85 -7.04 4.11
C GLY A 330 -35.25 -5.58 4.42
N GLU A 331 -36.52 -5.32 4.73
CA GLU A 331 -37.06 -4.00 5.12
C GLU A 331 -36.57 -3.50 6.48
N SER A 332 -36.00 -4.40 7.30
CA SER A 332 -35.30 -4.02 8.52
C SER A 332 -34.03 -3.21 8.21
N VAL A 333 -33.44 -3.40 7.03
CA VAL A 333 -32.35 -2.57 6.53
C VAL A 333 -32.92 -1.25 6.04
N ARG A 334 -32.32 -0.14 6.50
CA ARG A 334 -32.72 1.23 6.16
C ARG A 334 -31.59 1.94 5.43
N GLU A 335 -31.90 3.05 4.77
CA GLU A 335 -30.90 4.00 4.29
C GLU A 335 -29.94 4.38 5.43
N GLY A 336 -28.65 4.48 5.12
CA GLY A 336 -27.60 4.70 6.12
C GLY A 336 -27.13 3.43 6.83
N ALA A 337 -27.80 2.28 6.67
CA ALA A 337 -27.32 1.01 7.22
C ALA A 337 -25.93 0.68 6.68
N GLU A 338 -25.10 0.08 7.53
CA GLU A 338 -23.74 -0.31 7.16
C GLU A 338 -23.75 -1.47 6.17
N ALA A 339 -22.95 -1.31 5.11
CA ALA A 339 -22.53 -2.37 4.20
C ALA A 339 -21.02 -2.57 4.36
N VAL A 340 -20.61 -3.73 4.88
CA VAL A 340 -19.18 -4.09 4.98
C VAL A 340 -18.82 -4.93 3.77
N LEU A 341 -18.00 -4.39 2.89
CA LEU A 341 -17.60 -5.07 1.67
C LEU A 341 -16.55 -6.13 2.00
N PHE A 342 -15.49 -5.73 2.68
CA PHE A 342 -14.54 -6.66 3.26
C PHE A 342 -13.86 -6.11 4.52
N GLY A 343 -13.34 -6.98 5.36
CA GLY A 343 -12.62 -6.67 6.60
C GLY A 343 -11.74 -7.83 7.10
N PRO A 344 -11.33 -7.81 8.37
CA PRO A 344 -10.57 -8.89 9.00
C PRO A 344 -11.37 -10.19 9.24
N GLY A 345 -12.70 -10.16 9.16
CA GLY A 345 -13.60 -11.30 9.34
C GLY A 345 -14.04 -11.54 10.78
N ASP A 346 -13.74 -10.63 11.71
CA ASP A 346 -14.03 -10.79 13.13
C ASP A 346 -15.51 -10.64 13.49
N ARG A 347 -16.28 -9.90 12.67
CA ARG A 347 -17.74 -9.79 12.78
C ARG A 347 -18.44 -10.70 11.77
N GLY A 348 -17.72 -11.66 11.20
CA GLY A 348 -18.20 -12.55 10.16
C GLY A 348 -18.45 -11.84 8.83
N GLU A 349 -17.84 -10.68 8.56
CA GLU A 349 -17.87 -10.03 7.25
C GLU A 349 -16.98 -10.76 6.22
N PRO A 350 -17.18 -10.52 4.91
CA PRO A 350 -16.27 -11.03 3.89
C PRO A 350 -14.85 -10.47 4.06
N THR A 351 -13.88 -11.18 3.50
CA THR A 351 -12.47 -10.78 3.47
C THR A 351 -12.08 -10.28 2.08
N ALA A 352 -10.88 -9.69 1.97
CA ALA A 352 -10.31 -9.36 0.66
C ALA A 352 -10.09 -10.62 -0.20
N GLN A 353 -9.89 -11.78 0.41
CA GLN A 353 -9.76 -13.06 -0.29
C GLN A 353 -11.09 -13.52 -0.89
N ASP A 354 -12.20 -13.37 -0.17
CA ASP A 354 -13.53 -13.69 -0.71
C ASP A 354 -13.87 -12.83 -1.95
N TRP A 355 -13.45 -11.57 -1.94
CA TRP A 355 -13.57 -10.70 -3.12
C TRP A 355 -12.64 -11.09 -4.25
N ALA A 356 -11.43 -11.56 -3.94
CA ALA A 356 -10.47 -12.03 -4.93
C ALA A 356 -11.03 -13.25 -5.69
N GLU A 357 -11.59 -14.22 -4.97
CA GLU A 357 -12.27 -15.39 -5.54
C GLU A 357 -13.50 -14.99 -6.36
N ALA A 358 -14.31 -14.06 -5.87
CA ALA A 358 -15.46 -13.55 -6.60
C ALA A 358 -15.07 -12.82 -7.90
N ALA A 359 -13.87 -12.25 -7.98
CA ALA A 359 -13.36 -11.51 -9.13
C ALA A 359 -12.40 -12.30 -10.03
N ASP A 360 -12.04 -13.54 -9.65
CA ASP A 360 -11.01 -14.36 -10.31
C ASP A 360 -9.65 -13.66 -10.37
N THR A 361 -9.18 -13.23 -9.19
CA THR A 361 -7.91 -12.53 -9.00
C THR A 361 -7.31 -12.87 -7.62
N ILE A 362 -6.31 -12.09 -7.19
CA ILE A 362 -5.64 -12.20 -5.90
C ILE A 362 -6.01 -11.05 -4.96
N ALA A 363 -6.00 -11.29 -3.65
CA ALA A 363 -6.33 -10.29 -2.62
C ALA A 363 -5.46 -9.02 -2.69
N TYR A 364 -4.26 -9.13 -3.25
CA TYR A 364 -3.37 -7.99 -3.53
C TYR A 364 -4.03 -6.96 -4.43
N GLU A 365 -4.68 -7.41 -5.51
CA GLU A 365 -5.33 -6.52 -6.47
C GLU A 365 -6.54 -5.84 -5.82
N ILE A 366 -7.30 -6.59 -5.00
CA ILE A 366 -8.49 -6.10 -4.31
C ILE A 366 -8.17 -4.87 -3.45
N VAL A 367 -7.19 -4.99 -2.54
CA VAL A 367 -6.85 -3.87 -1.64
C VAL A 367 -6.14 -2.72 -2.35
N THR A 368 -5.28 -3.04 -3.33
CA THR A 368 -4.49 -2.01 -4.04
C THR A 368 -5.37 -1.14 -4.93
N ARG A 369 -6.47 -1.68 -5.45
CA ARG A 369 -7.35 -0.96 -6.38
C ARG A 369 -8.44 -0.12 -5.73
N VAL A 370 -8.55 -0.10 -4.40
CA VAL A 370 -9.48 0.83 -3.72
C VAL A 370 -9.13 2.26 -4.14
N GLY A 371 -10.03 2.93 -4.85
CA GLY A 371 -9.74 4.18 -5.54
C GLY A 371 -9.61 5.37 -4.59
N ALA A 372 -8.98 6.47 -5.05
CA ALA A 372 -8.78 7.68 -4.25
C ALA A 372 -10.09 8.38 -3.81
N ARG A 373 -11.20 8.08 -4.48
CA ARG A 373 -12.56 8.53 -4.09
C ARG A 373 -13.05 7.91 -2.77
N VAL A 374 -12.43 6.83 -2.33
CA VAL A 374 -12.69 6.21 -1.03
C VAL A 374 -11.66 6.76 -0.03
N PRO A 375 -12.07 7.62 0.91
CA PRO A 375 -11.14 8.17 1.89
C PRO A 375 -10.61 7.07 2.81
N ARG A 376 -9.32 7.18 3.14
CA ARG A 376 -8.69 6.34 4.17
C ARG A 376 -8.89 7.00 5.52
N VAL A 377 -9.27 6.19 6.51
CA VAL A 377 -9.38 6.59 7.91
C VAL A 377 -8.40 5.73 8.69
N HIS A 378 -7.30 6.32 9.11
CA HIS A 378 -6.29 5.63 9.90
C HIS A 378 -6.70 5.59 11.37
N LEU A 379 -6.87 4.38 11.88
CA LEU A 379 -7.19 4.11 13.28
C LEU A 379 -5.90 3.84 14.04
N HIS A 380 -5.87 4.16 15.34
CA HIS A 380 -4.74 3.89 16.23
C HIS A 380 -3.41 4.52 15.75
N GLU A 381 -3.45 5.78 15.29
CA GLU A 381 -2.28 6.52 14.79
C GLU A 381 -1.21 6.76 15.87
N ALA A 382 -1.63 7.18 17.06
CA ALA A 382 -0.75 7.25 18.22
C ALA A 382 -0.62 5.86 18.85
N GLU A 383 0.58 5.47 19.26
CA GLU A 383 0.73 4.43 20.29
C GLU A 383 0.21 5.05 21.60
N GLY A 384 -1.11 4.96 21.82
CA GLY A 384 -1.69 5.29 23.10
C GLY A 384 -1.07 4.39 24.15
N GLU A 385 -0.50 5.00 25.18
CA GLU A 385 -0.11 4.38 26.44
C GLU A 385 -1.20 3.39 26.84
N ALA A 386 -0.82 2.12 26.97
CA ALA A 386 -1.68 1.11 27.52
C ALA A 386 -2.16 1.59 28.90
N GLU A 387 -3.49 1.66 29.03
CA GLU A 387 -4.28 1.48 30.25
C GLU A 387 -3.44 1.35 31.54
N GLY A 388 -3.17 2.51 32.16
CA GLY A 388 -2.84 2.57 33.57
C GLY A 388 -4.13 2.53 34.37
N GLU A 389 -4.44 1.38 34.95
CA GLU A 389 -5.35 1.25 36.07
C GLU A 389 -4.98 2.27 37.16
N VAL A 390 -5.93 3.13 37.53
CA VAL A 390 -6.06 3.60 38.90
C VAL A 390 -7.55 3.54 39.25
N GLU A 391 -7.92 2.49 39.96
CA GLU A 391 -9.06 2.51 40.88
C GLU A 391 -8.86 3.71 41.83
N GLY A 392 -9.66 4.75 41.64
CA GLY A 392 -9.78 5.86 42.58
C GLY A 392 -11.11 5.73 43.30
N GLU A 393 -11.07 5.19 44.51
CA GLU A 393 -12.18 5.09 45.45
C GLU A 393 -12.90 6.43 45.61
N ALA A 394 -14.22 6.33 45.69
CA ALA A 394 -15.10 7.43 46.00
C ALA A 394 -15.11 7.71 47.52
N GLU A 395 -15.41 8.97 47.83
CA GLU A 395 -16.02 9.46 49.08
C GLU A 395 -15.13 9.73 50.29
N GLY A 396 -14.80 11.02 50.44
CA GLY A 396 -14.45 11.65 51.71
C GLY A 396 -15.00 13.07 51.70
N GLU A 397 -16.26 13.22 52.15
CA GLU A 397 -16.86 14.50 52.50
C GLU A 397 -16.14 15.09 53.72
N ALA A 398 -15.70 16.34 53.61
CA ALA A 398 -15.43 17.18 54.77
C ALA A 398 -15.65 18.65 54.39
N GLU A 399 -16.69 19.20 55.01
CA GLU A 399 -17.11 20.60 54.99
C GLU A 399 -16.02 21.54 55.55
N GLY A 400 -15.99 22.76 55.04
CA GLY A 400 -15.10 23.83 55.53
C GLY A 400 -15.40 25.16 54.84
N GLU A 401 -16.48 25.82 55.25
CA GLU A 401 -16.75 27.23 54.99
C GLU A 401 -15.68 28.11 55.64
N VAL A 402 -15.10 29.06 54.89
CA VAL A 402 -14.67 30.37 55.42
C VAL A 402 -14.81 31.44 54.32
N GLU A 403 -15.63 32.44 54.61
CA GLU A 403 -15.79 33.69 53.88
C GLU A 403 -14.53 34.58 53.96
N GLY A 404 -14.22 35.30 52.87
CA GLY A 404 -13.15 36.29 52.85
C GLY A 404 -13.24 37.17 51.62
N GLU A 405 -13.59 38.43 51.85
CA GLU A 405 -13.99 39.46 50.90
C GLU A 405 -12.79 40.31 50.40
N VAL A 406 -12.96 40.94 49.22
CA VAL A 406 -12.28 42.14 48.65
C VAL A 406 -10.80 42.06 48.21
N GLU A 407 -10.51 42.23 46.91
CA GLU A 407 -10.05 43.50 46.30
C GLU A 407 -9.68 43.35 44.81
N ALA A 408 -9.89 44.43 44.07
CA ALA A 408 -9.75 44.56 42.63
C ALA A 408 -8.43 45.27 42.28
N GLU A 409 -7.79 44.83 41.20
CA GLU A 409 -6.88 45.56 40.29
C GLU A 409 -6.50 44.51 39.22
N GLY A 410 -6.65 44.67 37.91
CA GLY A 410 -6.32 45.82 37.07
C GLY A 410 -5.12 45.42 36.20
N GLU A 411 -5.34 44.95 34.96
CA GLU A 411 -4.62 45.43 33.76
C GLU A 411 -4.78 44.53 32.51
N ALA A 412 -5.09 45.26 31.43
CA ALA A 412 -5.10 44.96 30.02
C ALA A 412 -3.95 44.09 29.46
N GLY A 413 -4.24 43.30 28.42
CA GLY A 413 -3.20 42.59 27.66
C GLY A 413 -3.65 41.91 26.36
N ARG A 414 -4.18 42.68 25.41
CA ARG A 414 -4.17 42.48 23.93
C ARG A 414 -4.32 41.04 23.37
N ALA A 415 -5.49 40.81 22.77
CA ALA A 415 -5.69 39.82 21.72
C ALA A 415 -5.05 40.29 20.39
N SER A 416 -4.24 39.45 19.76
CA SER A 416 -3.87 39.57 18.35
C SER A 416 -4.33 38.33 17.59
N VAL A 417 -5.34 38.52 16.76
CA VAL A 417 -5.84 37.55 15.77
C VAL A 417 -4.85 37.51 14.61
N GLY A 418 -4.11 36.41 14.47
CA GLY A 418 -3.28 36.11 13.31
C GLY A 418 -4.06 35.26 12.31
N ALA A 419 -4.52 35.89 11.23
CA ALA A 419 -5.17 35.22 10.10
C ALA A 419 -4.15 34.38 9.32
N THR A 420 -4.39 33.07 9.20
CA THR A 420 -3.63 32.19 8.31
C THR A 420 -4.28 32.18 6.93
N VAL A 421 -3.60 32.79 5.97
CA VAL A 421 -3.94 32.78 4.54
C VAL A 421 -3.59 31.39 3.98
N GLY A 422 -4.61 30.65 3.55
CA GLY A 422 -4.45 29.42 2.78
C GLY A 422 -4.04 29.74 1.34
N VAL A 423 -2.87 29.25 0.91
CA VAL A 423 -2.43 29.33 -0.49
C VAL A 423 -2.94 28.09 -1.22
N ASN A 424 -3.89 28.32 -2.12
CA ASN A 424 -4.48 27.36 -3.02
C ASN A 424 -3.72 27.44 -4.36
N VAL A 425 -2.91 26.43 -4.69
CA VAL A 425 -2.15 26.40 -5.96
C VAL A 425 -3.03 25.78 -7.04
N GLY A 426 -3.76 26.63 -7.75
CA GLY A 426 -4.45 26.28 -8.99
C GLY A 426 -3.49 26.35 -10.18
N ALA A 427 -3.34 25.24 -10.88
CA ALA A 427 -2.63 25.16 -12.15
C ALA A 427 -3.38 25.98 -13.22
N ARG A 428 -2.74 27.03 -13.77
CA ARG A 428 -3.19 27.73 -14.98
C ARG A 428 -2.41 27.21 -16.18
N LEU A 429 -3.13 26.56 -17.10
CA LEU A 429 -2.65 26.29 -18.46
C LEU A 429 -2.64 27.60 -19.25
N GLY A 430 -1.46 28.02 -19.68
CA GLY A 430 -1.26 29.14 -20.59
C GLY A 430 -1.39 28.69 -22.04
N VAL A 431 -2.37 29.27 -22.75
CA VAL A 431 -2.51 29.23 -24.21
C VAL A 431 -1.62 30.35 -24.77
N HIS A 432 -0.83 30.06 -25.80
CA HIS A 432 -0.16 31.07 -26.63
C HIS A 432 -0.64 30.96 -28.09
N PRO A 433 -0.98 32.08 -28.77
CA PRO A 433 -1.49 32.05 -30.13
C PRO A 433 -0.39 32.24 -31.19
N GLY A 434 -0.54 31.48 -32.28
CA GLY A 434 -0.49 31.88 -33.71
C GLY A 434 0.70 32.65 -34.29
N ALA A 435 1.27 32.10 -35.37
CA ALA A 435 1.37 32.80 -36.65
C ALA A 435 1.58 31.81 -37.82
N ASP A 436 0.81 32.03 -38.88
CA ASP A 436 0.81 31.37 -40.19
C ASP A 436 2.11 31.62 -40.97
N GLU A 437 2.49 30.67 -41.83
CA GLU A 437 2.69 30.98 -43.25
C GLU A 437 2.53 29.74 -44.12
N ALA A 438 1.82 29.94 -45.23
CA ALA A 438 1.31 28.93 -46.13
C ALA A 438 2.16 28.83 -47.40
N THR A 439 2.35 27.61 -47.92
CA THR A 439 2.45 27.40 -49.37
C THR A 439 1.85 26.05 -49.79
N ARG A 440 0.82 26.13 -50.63
CA ARG A 440 0.22 25.04 -51.43
C ARG A 440 1.27 24.43 -52.38
N VAL A 441 1.19 23.15 -52.75
CA VAL A 441 0.62 22.56 -54.00
C VAL A 441 1.28 21.17 -54.08
N GLY A 442 0.72 20.04 -54.49
CA GLY A 442 -0.58 19.63 -55.02
C GLY A 442 -0.59 18.10 -55.22
N THR A 443 -1.79 17.55 -55.34
CA THR A 443 -2.21 16.30 -56.02
C THR A 443 -1.16 15.32 -56.58
N ALA A 444 -1.30 14.01 -56.28
CA ALA A 444 -1.92 13.00 -57.15
C ALA A 444 -1.67 11.56 -56.65
N ALA A 445 -2.55 10.66 -57.09
CA ALA A 445 -2.64 9.24 -56.75
C ALA A 445 -1.72 8.33 -57.58
N GLY A 446 -1.59 7.07 -57.14
CA GLY A 446 -1.25 5.91 -57.98
C GLY A 446 0.13 5.30 -57.73
N ASP A 447 0.21 4.28 -56.87
CA ASP A 447 0.32 2.84 -57.22
C ASP A 447 0.41 1.98 -55.95
#